data_AF-A0A9P7L5R6-F1
#
_entry.id   AF-A0A9P7L5R6-F1
#
_cell.length_a   1.000
_cell.length_b   1.000
_cell.length_c   1.000
_cell.angle_alpha   90.00
_cell.angle_beta   90.00
_cell.angle_gamma   90.00
#
_symmetry.space_group_name_H-M   'P 1'
#
loop_
_entity.id
_entity.type
_entity.pdbx_description
1 polymer ?
#
loop_
_entity_poly.entity_id
_entity_poly.type
_entity_poly.pdbx_seq_one_letter_code
_entity_poly.pdbx_strand_id
1 'polypeptide(L)'
;MALQGLTRKILATSLVAVVAAGGVYGYSIQKSVSKVDRNLITRFKTVPEKFQKSRSVSEVVNAKQHIYDSDSRYITLDIPPQHRDVSDEVLLAKFVKGYFGGAVIRPERVALSTLGMTLVKFSKSGPAPRKIWSCTELPEISLPPVNTILYGVFQVLETEIGAKVTPNRTESHVDFGFGSDSDVFAGVHRFVVVRTKE
;
A
#
# COMPACT_ATOMS: atom_id res chain seq x y z
N MET A 1 -18.80 5.21 46.56
CA MET A 1 -17.45 5.84 46.49
C MET A 1 -16.37 4.93 45.90
N ALA A 2 -16.38 3.61 46.11
CA ALA A 2 -15.35 2.70 45.57
C ALA A 2 -15.30 2.61 44.02
N LEU A 3 -16.46 2.70 43.35
CA LEU A 3 -16.54 2.59 41.89
C LEU A 3 -15.81 3.75 41.17
N GLN A 4 -15.96 4.99 41.67
CA GLN A 4 -15.31 6.17 41.09
C GLN A 4 -13.78 6.13 41.17
N GLY A 5 -13.23 5.53 42.24
CA GLY A 5 -11.78 5.35 42.41
C GLY A 5 -11.20 4.31 41.46
N LEU A 6 -11.95 3.24 41.18
CA LEU A 6 -11.55 2.21 40.22
C LEU A 6 -11.61 2.74 38.78
N THR A 7 -12.67 3.47 38.41
CA THR A 7 -12.81 4.07 37.08
C THR A 7 -11.69 5.08 36.80
N ARG A 8 -11.32 5.92 37.78
CA ARG A 8 -10.18 6.86 37.64
C ARG A 8 -8.85 6.15 37.45
N LYS A 9 -8.59 5.05 38.16
CA LYS A 9 -7.37 4.25 37.99
C LYS A 9 -7.31 3.60 36.61
N ILE A 10 -8.42 3.01 36.13
CA ILE A 10 -8.50 2.42 34.79
C ILE A 10 -8.32 3.47 33.70
N LEU A 11 -8.90 4.68 33.86
CA LEU A 11 -8.75 5.77 32.91
C LEU A 11 -7.31 6.30 32.86
N ALA A 12 -6.66 6.41 34.02
CA ALA A 12 -5.29 6.87 34.11
C ALA A 12 -4.31 5.84 33.51
N THR A 13 -4.49 4.55 33.80
CA THR A 13 -3.64 3.49 33.23
C THR A 13 -3.86 3.32 31.73
N SER A 14 -5.10 3.45 31.22
CA SER A 14 -5.38 3.40 29.79
C SER A 14 -4.76 4.60 29.06
N LEU A 15 -4.82 5.81 29.64
CA LEU A 15 -4.19 7.00 29.07
C LEU A 15 -2.66 6.84 28.97
N VAL A 16 -2.01 6.37 30.04
CA VAL A 16 -0.56 6.10 30.03
C VAL A 16 -0.20 5.05 28.99
N ALA A 17 -0.99 3.97 28.88
CA ALA A 17 -0.77 2.94 27.88
C ALA A 17 -0.91 3.48 26.44
N VAL A 18 -1.92 4.33 26.17
CA VAL A 18 -2.13 4.96 24.87
C VAL A 18 -0.99 5.92 24.53
N VAL A 19 -0.54 6.75 25.46
CA VAL A 19 0.58 7.69 25.25
C VAL A 19 1.88 6.92 25.01
N ALA A 20 2.17 5.90 25.82
CA ALA A 20 3.36 5.06 25.65
C ALA A 20 3.32 4.32 24.30
N ALA A 21 2.19 3.72 23.93
CA ALA A 21 2.02 3.05 22.64
C ALA A 21 2.20 4.01 21.46
N GLY A 22 1.63 5.22 21.55
CA GLY A 22 1.79 6.28 20.56
C GLY A 22 3.24 6.76 20.42
N GLY A 23 3.94 6.95 21.54
CA GLY A 23 5.35 7.33 21.55
C GLY A 23 6.27 6.25 20.96
N VAL A 24 6.07 4.98 21.34
CA VAL A 24 6.81 3.84 20.80
C VAL A 24 6.54 3.68 19.30
N TYR A 25 5.28 3.84 18.88
CA TYR A 25 4.90 3.84 17.47
C TYR A 25 5.63 4.96 16.70
N GLY A 26 5.52 6.21 17.16
CA GLY A 26 6.16 7.37 16.55
C GLY A 26 7.68 7.21 16.43
N TYR A 27 8.34 6.71 17.48
CA TYR A 27 9.77 6.40 17.45
C TYR A 27 10.11 5.30 16.42
N SER A 28 9.31 4.24 16.34
CA SER A 28 9.49 3.16 15.37
C SER A 28 9.37 3.65 13.92
N ILE A 29 8.40 4.53 13.66
CA ILE A 29 8.24 5.19 12.35
C ILE A 29 9.46 6.06 12.05
N GLN A 30 9.85 6.94 12.97
CA GLN A 30 10.99 7.83 12.79
C GLN A 30 12.28 7.05 12.50
N LYS A 31 12.56 5.99 13.28
CA LYS A 31 13.73 5.12 13.10
C LYS A 31 13.72 4.39 11.75
N SER A 32 12.55 4.06 11.23
CA SER A 32 12.41 3.38 9.93
C SER A 32 12.62 4.37 8.78
N VAL A 33 11.99 5.54 8.86
CA VAL A 33 12.05 6.57 7.82
C VAL A 33 13.41 7.28 7.79
N SER A 34 14.09 7.43 8.95
CA SER A 34 15.40 8.11 9.02
C SER A 34 16.52 7.39 8.30
N LYS A 35 16.32 6.11 7.94
CA LYS A 35 17.30 5.32 7.18
C LYS A 35 17.29 5.61 5.68
N VAL A 36 16.23 6.27 5.18
CA VAL A 36 16.07 6.55 3.76
C VAL A 36 16.65 7.91 3.46
N ASP A 37 17.64 7.96 2.56
CA ASP A 37 18.11 9.24 2.03
C ASP A 37 17.01 9.88 1.17
N ARG A 38 16.45 10.97 1.69
CA ARG A 38 15.34 11.68 1.05
C ARG A 38 15.78 12.40 -0.22
N ASN A 39 17.07 12.66 -0.40
CA ASN A 39 17.60 13.35 -1.58
C ASN A 39 17.51 12.47 -2.84
N LEU A 40 17.41 11.15 -2.67
CA LEU A 40 17.24 10.19 -3.77
C LEU A 40 15.78 10.11 -4.26
N ILE A 41 14.83 10.71 -3.53
CA ILE A 41 13.40 10.65 -3.86
C ILE A 41 12.99 11.89 -4.66
N THR A 42 12.70 11.68 -5.94
CA THR A 42 12.09 12.70 -6.78
C THR A 42 10.58 12.72 -6.59
N ARG A 43 10.00 13.92 -6.55
CA ARG A 43 8.59 14.15 -6.25
C ARG A 43 7.90 14.92 -7.38
N PHE A 44 6.75 14.41 -7.81
CA PHE A 44 5.88 15.10 -8.75
C PHE A 44 4.48 15.27 -8.13
N LYS A 45 3.76 16.30 -8.60
CA LYS A 45 2.36 16.59 -8.25
C LYS A 45 1.36 15.99 -9.26
N THR A 46 1.87 15.15 -10.14
CA THR A 46 1.11 14.53 -11.22
C THR A 46 1.53 13.07 -11.35
N VAL A 47 0.65 12.29 -11.95
CA VAL A 47 0.90 10.91 -12.33
C VAL A 47 1.01 10.77 -13.85
N PRO A 48 1.73 9.76 -14.37
CA PRO A 48 1.83 9.53 -15.81
C PRO A 48 0.46 9.34 -16.47
N GLU A 49 0.31 9.83 -17.70
CA GLU A 49 -0.95 9.74 -18.47
C GLU A 49 -1.41 8.28 -18.66
N LYS A 50 -0.47 7.35 -18.89
CA LYS A 50 -0.74 5.90 -18.97
C LYS A 50 -1.47 5.40 -17.72
N PHE A 51 -1.14 5.92 -16.53
CA PHE A 51 -1.81 5.54 -15.30
C PHE A 51 -3.18 6.20 -15.17
N GLN A 52 -3.30 7.49 -15.49
CA GLN A 52 -4.59 8.20 -15.44
C GLN A 52 -5.66 7.53 -16.33
N LYS A 53 -5.24 7.00 -17.47
CA LYS A 53 -6.10 6.31 -18.43
C LYS A 53 -6.20 4.80 -18.19
N SER A 54 -5.58 4.25 -17.15
CA SER A 54 -5.63 2.81 -16.88
C SER A 54 -7.05 2.38 -16.50
N ARG A 55 -7.32 1.08 -16.64
CA ARG A 55 -8.59 0.48 -16.20
C ARG A 55 -8.83 0.73 -14.71
N SER A 56 -7.80 0.60 -13.87
CA SER A 56 -7.91 0.86 -12.43
C SER A 56 -8.44 2.25 -12.10
N VAL A 57 -7.94 3.29 -12.79
CA VAL A 57 -8.38 4.68 -12.55
C VAL A 57 -9.70 4.96 -13.24
N SER A 58 -9.74 4.81 -14.57
CA SER A 58 -10.83 5.33 -15.40
C SER A 58 -12.10 4.50 -15.38
N GLU A 59 -11.99 3.19 -15.12
CA GLU A 59 -13.14 2.30 -15.15
C GLU A 59 -13.58 1.89 -13.75
N VAL A 60 -12.62 1.54 -12.88
CA VAL A 60 -12.91 0.93 -11.57
C VAL A 60 -13.08 1.99 -10.47
N VAL A 61 -12.07 2.82 -10.24
CA VAL A 61 -12.04 3.73 -9.08
C VAL A 61 -12.81 5.02 -9.35
N ASN A 62 -12.62 5.61 -10.54
CA ASN A 62 -13.20 6.91 -10.90
C ASN A 62 -13.96 6.84 -12.23
N ALA A 63 -14.88 5.88 -12.34
CA ALA A 63 -15.75 5.68 -13.51
C ALA A 63 -16.54 6.94 -13.93
N LYS A 64 -16.82 7.82 -12.96
CA LYS A 64 -17.62 9.04 -13.12
C LYS A 64 -16.76 10.29 -13.40
N GLN A 65 -15.44 10.14 -13.52
CA GLN A 65 -14.50 11.22 -13.84
C GLN A 65 -14.59 12.41 -12.88
N HIS A 66 -14.72 12.14 -11.59
CA HIS A 66 -14.63 13.15 -10.54
C HIS A 66 -13.25 13.81 -10.52
N ILE A 67 -13.19 15.03 -10.01
CA ILE A 67 -11.92 15.73 -9.72
C ILE A 67 -11.16 14.92 -8.67
N TYR A 68 -9.87 14.73 -8.91
CA TYR A 68 -8.99 13.96 -8.03
C TYR A 68 -7.69 14.72 -7.79
N ASP A 69 -7.03 14.38 -6.68
CA ASP A 69 -5.64 14.78 -6.42
C ASP A 69 -4.70 13.64 -6.79
N SER A 70 -3.47 13.98 -7.16
CA SER A 70 -2.49 12.98 -7.56
C SER A 70 -1.08 13.38 -7.17
N ASP A 71 -0.27 12.38 -6.84
CA ASP A 71 1.16 12.57 -6.67
C ASP A 71 1.91 11.35 -7.18
N SER A 72 3.19 11.54 -7.46
CA SER A 72 4.07 10.42 -7.74
C SER A 72 5.45 10.64 -7.13
N ARG A 73 6.10 9.52 -6.84
CA ARG A 73 7.42 9.44 -6.21
C ARG A 73 8.27 8.48 -7.03
N TYR A 74 9.51 8.87 -7.24
CA TYR A 74 10.48 8.09 -8.00
C TYR A 74 11.80 8.00 -7.25
N ILE A 75 12.40 6.82 -7.25
CA ILE A 75 13.73 6.56 -6.69
C ILE A 75 14.42 5.53 -7.59
N THR A 76 15.71 5.75 -7.85
CA THR A 76 16.57 4.79 -8.53
C THR A 76 17.20 3.87 -7.48
N LEU A 77 17.13 2.56 -7.71
CA LEU A 77 17.73 1.56 -6.83
C LEU A 77 18.89 0.88 -7.55
N ASP A 78 20.08 0.98 -6.97
CA ASP A 78 21.25 0.24 -7.44
C ASP A 78 21.17 -1.19 -6.94
N ILE A 79 20.94 -2.14 -7.85
CA ILE A 79 20.87 -3.56 -7.51
C ILE A 79 22.30 -4.13 -7.51
N PRO A 80 22.76 -4.70 -6.38
CA PRO A 80 24.09 -5.30 -6.31
C PRO A 80 24.29 -6.40 -7.36
N PRO A 81 25.51 -6.63 -7.86
CA PRO A 81 25.79 -7.62 -8.90
C PRO A 81 25.25 -9.02 -8.59
N GLN A 82 25.30 -9.45 -7.32
CA GLN A 82 24.79 -10.74 -6.85
C GLN A 82 23.26 -10.90 -6.92
N HIS A 83 22.52 -9.83 -7.21
CA HIS A 83 21.05 -9.82 -7.26
C HIS A 83 20.50 -9.33 -8.61
N ARG A 84 21.34 -9.28 -9.66
CA ARG A 84 20.91 -8.80 -10.99
C ARG A 84 19.78 -9.63 -11.61
N ASP A 85 19.72 -10.92 -11.29
CA ASP A 85 18.74 -11.86 -11.83
C ASP A 85 17.38 -11.83 -11.10
N VAL A 86 17.24 -11.01 -10.04
CA VAL A 86 15.96 -10.86 -9.35
C VAL A 86 14.93 -10.34 -10.35
N SER A 87 13.76 -10.98 -10.44
CA SER A 87 12.69 -10.56 -11.35
C SER A 87 11.95 -9.33 -10.84
N ASP A 88 11.26 -8.62 -11.76
CA ASP A 88 10.43 -7.47 -11.39
C ASP A 88 9.30 -7.83 -10.43
N GLU A 89 8.73 -9.01 -10.59
CA GLU A 89 7.68 -9.50 -9.70
C GLU A 89 8.20 -9.69 -8.27
N VAL A 90 9.42 -10.23 -8.11
CA VAL A 90 10.04 -10.38 -6.78
C VAL A 90 10.33 -9.01 -6.16
N LEU A 91 10.81 -8.04 -6.94
CA LEU A 91 11.04 -6.68 -6.45
C LEU A 91 9.72 -6.04 -5.99
N LEU A 92 8.67 -6.12 -6.80
CA LEU A 92 7.35 -5.60 -6.46
C LEU A 92 6.75 -6.33 -5.26
N ALA A 93 6.87 -7.66 -5.18
CA ALA A 93 6.36 -8.45 -4.05
C ALA A 93 7.05 -8.06 -2.74
N LYS A 94 8.37 -7.91 -2.74
CA LYS A 94 9.13 -7.42 -1.57
C LYS A 94 8.73 -5.99 -1.21
N PHE A 95 8.53 -5.12 -2.19
CA PHE A 95 8.04 -3.76 -1.96
C PHE A 95 6.65 -3.76 -1.34
N VAL A 96 5.69 -4.50 -1.91
CA VAL A 96 4.32 -4.66 -1.40
C VAL A 96 4.33 -5.20 0.02
N LYS A 97 5.11 -6.25 0.30
CA LYS A 97 5.27 -6.77 1.65
C LYS A 97 5.88 -5.76 2.60
N GLY A 98 6.88 -4.98 2.16
CA GLY A 98 7.47 -3.93 2.98
C GLY A 98 6.49 -2.79 3.29
N TYR A 99 5.74 -2.33 2.28
CA TYR A 99 4.78 -1.23 2.38
C TYR A 99 3.59 -1.60 3.27
N PHE A 100 2.90 -2.69 2.97
CA PHE A 100 1.72 -3.16 3.70
C PHE A 100 2.07 -3.93 4.98
N GLY A 101 3.27 -4.52 5.03
CA GLY A 101 3.82 -5.19 6.20
C GLY A 101 4.44 -4.25 7.23
N GLY A 102 4.85 -3.06 6.80
CA GLY A 102 5.68 -2.12 7.55
C GLY A 102 5.02 -1.47 8.75
N ALA A 103 5.81 -0.65 9.44
CA ALA A 103 5.38 0.03 10.65
C ALA A 103 4.29 1.08 10.38
N VAL A 104 4.30 1.74 9.22
CA VAL A 104 3.38 2.85 8.89
C VAL A 104 1.91 2.41 8.98
N ILE A 105 1.55 1.31 8.31
CA ILE A 105 0.17 0.79 8.22
C ILE A 105 -0.18 -0.11 9.41
N ARG A 106 0.72 -0.27 10.39
CA ARG A 106 0.54 -1.21 11.50
C ARG A 106 -0.71 -0.92 12.35
N PRO A 107 -1.02 0.33 12.76
CA PRO A 107 -2.19 0.62 13.59
C PRO A 107 -3.50 0.25 12.87
N GLU A 108 -3.66 0.71 11.63
CA GLU A 108 -4.83 0.46 10.80
C GLU A 108 -5.01 -1.04 10.58
N ARG A 109 -3.93 -1.74 10.22
CA ARG A 109 -3.96 -3.19 10.02
C ARG A 109 -4.42 -3.93 11.27
N VAL A 110 -3.89 -3.60 12.45
CA VAL A 110 -4.28 -4.27 13.70
C VAL A 110 -5.76 -4.03 13.99
N ALA A 111 -6.22 -2.77 13.91
CA ALA A 111 -7.62 -2.45 14.16
C ALA A 111 -8.57 -3.17 13.19
N LEU A 112 -8.27 -3.14 11.90
CA LEU A 112 -9.11 -3.70 10.85
C LEU A 112 -9.11 -5.23 10.85
N SER A 113 -7.95 -5.86 11.06
CA SER A 113 -7.86 -7.32 11.19
C SER A 113 -8.60 -7.83 12.42
N THR A 114 -8.61 -7.07 13.53
CA THR A 114 -9.39 -7.44 14.72
C THR A 114 -10.89 -7.31 14.50
N LEU A 115 -11.35 -6.31 13.75
CA LEU A 115 -12.78 -6.08 13.48
C LEU A 115 -13.32 -6.91 12.31
N GLY A 116 -12.46 -7.51 11.48
CA GLY A 116 -12.86 -8.30 10.31
C GLY A 116 -13.60 -7.50 9.24
N MET A 117 -13.51 -6.17 9.27
CA MET A 117 -14.28 -5.28 8.40
C MET A 117 -13.66 -5.21 7.00
N THR A 118 -14.51 -5.28 5.97
CA THR A 118 -14.10 -5.01 4.59
C THR A 118 -14.64 -3.64 4.19
N LEU A 119 -13.74 -2.67 4.08
CA LEU A 119 -14.03 -1.28 3.72
C LEU A 119 -13.86 -1.02 2.22
N VAL A 120 -13.13 -1.88 1.51
CA VAL A 120 -12.97 -1.78 0.06
C VAL A 120 -14.13 -2.42 -0.68
N LYS A 121 -14.70 -1.70 -1.65
CA LYS A 121 -15.77 -2.21 -2.50
C LYS A 121 -15.76 -1.54 -3.87
N PHE A 122 -15.47 -2.32 -4.91
CA PHE A 122 -15.53 -1.84 -6.29
C PHE A 122 -16.49 -2.70 -7.11
N SER A 123 -17.53 -2.08 -7.66
CA SER A 123 -18.58 -2.78 -8.42
C SER A 123 -18.09 -3.45 -9.69
N LYS A 124 -17.04 -2.89 -10.32
CA LYS A 124 -16.43 -3.41 -11.55
C LYS A 124 -15.18 -4.27 -11.32
N SER A 125 -14.89 -4.59 -10.07
CA SER A 125 -13.87 -5.58 -9.73
C SER A 125 -14.47 -6.99 -9.71
N GLY A 126 -13.69 -8.01 -10.05
CA GLY A 126 -14.15 -9.39 -9.98
C GLY A 126 -14.39 -9.84 -8.54
N PRO A 127 -15.04 -10.99 -8.29
CA PRO A 127 -15.21 -11.51 -6.94
C PRO A 127 -13.85 -11.63 -6.27
N ALA A 128 -13.72 -11.13 -5.03
CA ALA A 128 -12.47 -11.19 -4.28
C ALA A 128 -12.15 -12.66 -3.93
N PRO A 129 -11.17 -13.31 -4.59
CA PRO A 129 -10.93 -14.73 -4.40
C PRO A 129 -10.30 -15.02 -3.04
N ARG A 130 -9.70 -14.01 -2.40
CA ARG A 130 -8.93 -14.15 -1.17
C ARG A 130 -8.84 -12.84 -0.39
N LYS A 131 -8.94 -12.95 0.94
CA LYS A 131 -8.64 -11.87 1.88
C LYS A 131 -7.39 -12.26 2.68
N ILE A 132 -6.45 -11.33 2.80
CA ILE A 132 -5.22 -11.48 3.59
C ILE A 132 -5.34 -10.59 4.81
N TRP A 133 -5.25 -11.17 6.01
CA TRP A 133 -5.40 -10.44 7.27
C TRP A 133 -4.09 -10.28 8.04
N SER A 134 -3.08 -11.11 7.73
CA SER A 134 -1.75 -11.02 8.31
C SER A 134 -0.68 -10.63 7.29
N CYS A 135 0.34 -9.88 7.71
CA CYS A 135 1.52 -9.62 6.89
C CYS A 135 2.38 -10.86 6.65
N THR A 136 2.24 -11.90 7.47
CA THR A 136 2.94 -13.18 7.28
C THR A 136 2.42 -13.94 6.07
N GLU A 137 1.17 -13.67 5.65
CA GLU A 137 0.56 -14.27 4.47
C GLU A 137 0.95 -13.55 3.17
N LEU A 138 1.58 -12.38 3.26
CA LEU A 138 2.04 -11.66 2.07
C LEU A 138 3.26 -12.37 1.46
N PRO A 139 3.15 -12.82 0.19
CA PRO A 139 4.25 -13.46 -0.51
C PRO A 139 5.44 -12.50 -0.71
N GLU A 140 6.64 -13.06 -0.77
CA GLU A 140 7.88 -12.32 -1.03
C GLU A 140 8.42 -12.47 -2.45
N ILE A 141 7.88 -13.44 -3.18
CA ILE A 141 8.40 -13.91 -4.47
C ILE A 141 7.40 -13.70 -5.60
N SER A 142 6.11 -13.62 -5.28
CA SER A 142 5.05 -13.38 -6.25
C SER A 142 4.11 -12.28 -5.75
N LEU A 143 3.41 -11.63 -6.66
CA LEU A 143 2.40 -10.65 -6.28
C LEU A 143 1.09 -11.33 -5.86
N PRO A 144 0.31 -10.72 -4.93
CA PRO A 144 -1.02 -11.22 -4.65
C PRO A 144 -1.88 -11.19 -5.94
N PRO A 145 -2.69 -12.23 -6.20
CA PRO A 145 -3.55 -12.26 -7.38
C PRO A 145 -4.50 -11.07 -7.46
N VAL A 146 -4.91 -10.71 -8.68
CA VAL A 146 -5.93 -9.68 -8.91
C VAL A 146 -7.22 -10.00 -8.13
N ASN A 147 -7.85 -8.95 -7.60
CA ASN A 147 -8.98 -8.94 -6.66
C ASN A 147 -8.66 -9.44 -5.24
N THR A 148 -7.42 -9.78 -4.91
CA THR A 148 -7.05 -10.05 -3.50
C THR A 148 -7.24 -8.80 -2.66
N ILE A 149 -7.86 -8.95 -1.47
CA ILE A 149 -8.06 -7.86 -0.52
C ILE A 149 -7.06 -7.98 0.64
N LEU A 150 -6.28 -6.94 0.87
CA LEU A 150 -5.34 -6.82 1.99
C LEU A 150 -5.99 -6.03 3.13
N TYR A 151 -6.06 -6.66 4.30
CA TYR A 151 -6.52 -6.08 5.57
C TYR A 151 -7.91 -5.44 5.48
N GLY A 152 -8.73 -5.91 4.55
CA GLY A 152 -10.07 -5.36 4.30
C GLY A 152 -10.12 -4.02 3.59
N VAL A 153 -8.98 -3.40 3.22
CA VAL A 153 -8.93 -1.99 2.76
C VAL A 153 -8.30 -1.80 1.39
N PHE A 154 -7.35 -2.65 1.01
CA PHE A 154 -6.66 -2.51 -0.27
C PHE A 154 -6.98 -3.69 -1.17
N GLN A 155 -7.53 -3.45 -2.35
CA GLN A 155 -7.82 -4.49 -3.32
C GLN A 155 -6.84 -4.40 -4.49
N VAL A 156 -6.23 -5.52 -4.88
CA VAL A 156 -5.43 -5.60 -6.11
C VAL A 156 -6.36 -5.43 -7.30
N LEU A 157 -6.17 -4.39 -8.11
CA LEU A 157 -7.03 -4.10 -9.27
C LEU A 157 -6.45 -4.61 -10.58
N GLU A 158 -5.13 -4.52 -10.72
CA GLU A 158 -4.41 -4.81 -11.95
C GLU A 158 -2.94 -5.15 -11.62
N THR A 159 -2.37 -6.08 -12.39
CA THR A 159 -0.96 -6.45 -12.33
C THR A 159 -0.47 -6.66 -13.77
N GLU A 160 0.66 -6.06 -14.12
CA GLU A 160 1.31 -6.24 -15.44
C GLU A 160 2.82 -6.41 -15.21
N ILE A 161 3.43 -7.47 -15.74
CA ILE A 161 4.86 -7.75 -15.57
C ILE A 161 5.56 -7.74 -16.93
N GLY A 162 6.65 -6.96 -17.02
CA GLY A 162 7.56 -6.96 -18.17
C GLY A 162 7.01 -6.29 -19.43
N ALA A 163 6.09 -5.34 -19.29
CA ALA A 163 5.54 -4.60 -20.41
C ALA A 163 6.63 -3.79 -21.11
N LYS A 164 6.80 -4.00 -22.42
CA LYS A 164 7.76 -3.24 -23.22
C LYS A 164 7.19 -1.84 -23.49
N VAL A 165 7.84 -0.81 -22.96
CA VAL A 165 7.47 0.59 -23.17
C VAL A 165 8.27 1.20 -24.31
N THR A 166 9.56 0.90 -24.37
CA THR A 166 10.44 1.19 -25.52
C THR A 166 11.36 -0.01 -25.75
N PRO A 167 12.11 -0.09 -26.87
CA PRO A 167 13.04 -1.20 -27.11
C PRO A 167 14.01 -1.46 -25.95
N ASN A 168 14.38 -0.40 -25.21
CA ASN A 168 15.33 -0.45 -24.11
C ASN A 168 14.67 -0.23 -22.75
N ARG A 169 13.33 -0.23 -22.65
CA ARG A 169 12.63 0.04 -21.39
C ARG A 169 11.47 -0.92 -21.18
N THR A 170 11.50 -1.60 -20.04
CA THR A 170 10.38 -2.41 -19.56
C THR A 170 9.80 -1.83 -18.30
N GLU A 171 8.49 -2.01 -18.12
CA GLU A 171 7.76 -1.62 -16.92
C GLU A 171 6.94 -2.78 -16.39
N SER A 172 6.99 -2.94 -15.08
CA SER A 172 6.16 -3.88 -14.34
C SER A 172 5.44 -3.10 -13.26
N HIS A 173 4.15 -3.37 -13.05
CA HIS A 173 3.36 -2.64 -12.06
C HIS A 173 2.28 -3.48 -11.40
N VAL A 174 1.82 -2.98 -10.26
CA VAL A 174 0.67 -3.49 -9.52
C VAL A 174 -0.15 -2.33 -8.95
N ASP A 175 -1.47 -2.44 -9.07
CA ASP A 175 -2.43 -1.43 -8.63
C ASP A 175 -3.22 -1.89 -7.42
N PHE A 176 -3.30 -1.03 -6.41
CA PHE A 176 -4.08 -1.23 -5.20
C PHE A 176 -5.13 -0.14 -5.08
N GLY A 177 -6.40 -0.50 -5.29
CA GLY A 177 -7.54 0.35 -5.01
C GLY A 177 -7.89 0.33 -3.53
N PHE A 178 -8.42 1.43 -3.00
CA PHE A 178 -8.98 1.53 -1.66
C PHE A 178 -10.22 2.42 -1.65
N GLY A 179 -11.06 2.24 -0.64
CA GLY A 179 -12.36 2.92 -0.57
C GLY A 179 -13.41 2.26 -1.46
N SER A 180 -14.33 3.05 -1.99
CA SER A 180 -15.49 2.52 -2.72
C SER A 180 -15.91 3.40 -3.89
N ASP A 181 -16.21 2.78 -5.03
CA ASP A 181 -16.75 3.48 -6.22
C ASP A 181 -18.20 3.95 -6.05
N SER A 182 -18.82 3.61 -4.93
CA SER A 182 -20.16 4.03 -4.55
C SER A 182 -20.20 5.02 -3.38
N ASP A 183 -19.05 5.34 -2.78
CA ASP A 183 -18.94 6.21 -1.60
C ASP A 183 -18.19 7.51 -1.92
N VAL A 184 -18.03 8.40 -0.93
CA VAL A 184 -17.38 9.71 -1.06
C VAL A 184 -15.85 9.64 -1.15
N PHE A 185 -15.26 8.46 -0.92
CA PHE A 185 -13.81 8.28 -0.87
C PHE A 185 -13.38 7.00 -1.59
N ALA A 186 -12.54 7.18 -2.60
CA ALA A 186 -11.83 6.10 -3.27
C ALA A 186 -10.49 6.61 -3.80
N GLY A 187 -9.55 5.71 -3.98
CA GLY A 187 -8.27 6.02 -4.60
C GLY A 187 -7.55 4.76 -5.06
N VAL A 188 -6.42 4.99 -5.72
CA VAL A 188 -5.57 3.90 -6.22
C VAL A 188 -4.10 4.27 -6.11
N HIS A 189 -3.31 3.31 -5.64
CA HIS A 189 -1.87 3.37 -5.67
C HIS A 189 -1.34 2.44 -6.75
N ARG A 190 -0.41 2.91 -7.58
CA ARG A 190 0.35 2.09 -8.51
C ARG A 190 1.79 2.03 -8.08
N PHE A 191 2.32 0.83 -7.89
CA PHE A 191 3.75 0.60 -7.68
C PHE A 191 4.37 0.11 -8.98
N VAL A 192 5.49 0.71 -9.38
CA VAL A 192 6.11 0.47 -10.69
C VAL A 192 7.59 0.15 -10.50
N VAL A 193 8.06 -0.89 -11.18
CA VAL A 193 9.47 -1.14 -11.46
C VAL A 193 9.73 -0.81 -12.91
N VAL A 194 10.73 0.04 -13.16
CA VAL A 194 11.21 0.39 -14.50
C VAL A 194 12.61 -0.18 -14.64
N ARG A 195 12.86 -0.94 -15.71
CA ARG A 195 14.22 -1.31 -16.11
C ARG A 195 14.58 -0.65 -17.42
N THR A 196 15.78 -0.09 -17.46
CA THR A 196 16.40 0.40 -18.69
C THR A 196 17.51 -0.58 -19.06
N LYS A 197 17.50 -1.08 -20.29
CA LYS A 197 18.66 -1.78 -20.85
C LYS A 197 19.70 -0.73 -21.22
N GLU A 198 20.89 -0.88 -20.64
CA GLU A 198 22.10 -0.19 -21.10
C GLU A 198 22.47 -0.64 -22.52
#